data_AF-A0A496LH17-F1
#
_entry.id   AF-A0A496LH17-F1
#
_cell.length_a   1.000
_cell.length_b   1.000
_cell.length_c   1.000
_cell.angle_alpha   90.00
_cell.angle_beta   90.00
_cell.angle_gamma   90.00
#
_symmetry.space_group_name_H-M   'P 1'
#
loop_
_entity.id
_entity.type
_entity.pdbx_description
1 polymer ?
#
loop_
_entity_poly.entity_id
_entity_poly.type
_entity_poly.pdbx_seq_one_letter_code
_entity_poly.pdbx_strand_id
1 'polypeptide(L)'
;MAITTTGYQTPATSREGLKPSVYDKIILIGADETPILSMIGTSEVKGIEHSWLTDTLAAPKKNAQLEISDFDDTRKSTVQKTSNATQIFTSPVSVSRSMQAVATYGGKELQREVTKRAKEHKLDIEYALFGLGRHANAKQSVFMAPTIRTDTTAGEMAGMFYYVAKGAGTWSAGKRGNVVAFDSTNNWSGTETVLTEEILHTLLQNIYDVG
;
A
#
# COMPACT_ATOMS: atom_id res chain seq x y z
N MET A 1 -15.65 -31.04 56.79
CA MET A 1 -16.65 -30.76 55.73
C MET A 1 -15.98 -29.94 54.65
N ALA A 2 -15.99 -30.39 53.39
CA ALA A 2 -15.41 -29.65 52.27
C ALA A 2 -16.49 -28.81 51.58
N ILE A 3 -16.31 -27.50 51.57
CA ILE A 3 -17.16 -26.58 50.79
C ILE A 3 -16.71 -26.69 49.32
N THR A 4 -17.53 -27.29 48.48
CA THR A 4 -17.25 -27.46 47.04
C THR A 4 -17.55 -26.16 46.29
N THR A 5 -16.85 -25.92 45.18
CA THR A 5 -17.02 -24.70 44.36
C THR A 5 -18.39 -24.61 43.69
N THR A 6 -19.12 -25.72 43.61
CA THR A 6 -20.43 -25.84 42.93
C THR A 6 -21.61 -26.05 43.90
N GLY A 7 -21.36 -26.31 45.18
CA GLY A 7 -22.41 -26.56 46.17
C GLY A 7 -22.87 -25.29 46.88
N TYR A 8 -24.18 -25.18 47.12
CA TYR A 8 -24.82 -24.09 47.89
C TYR A 8 -25.67 -24.67 49.02
N GLN A 9 -25.76 -23.98 50.16
CA GLN A 9 -26.76 -24.27 51.20
C GLN A 9 -27.88 -23.22 51.10
N THR A 10 -29.13 -23.69 51.01
CA THR A 10 -30.33 -22.85 51.11
C THR A 10 -30.27 -22.04 52.41
N PRO A 11 -30.45 -20.71 52.37
CA PRO A 11 -31.26 -19.95 51.40
C PRO A 11 -30.49 -19.26 50.25
N ALA A 12 -29.20 -19.53 50.05
CA ALA A 12 -28.41 -18.88 49.00
C ALA A 12 -28.67 -19.48 47.59
N THR A 13 -28.81 -18.61 46.58
CA THR A 13 -29.15 -18.99 45.19
C THR A 13 -27.95 -19.24 44.28
N SER A 14 -26.75 -18.76 44.63
CA SER A 14 -25.50 -18.89 43.85
C SER A 14 -24.29 -18.37 44.66
N ARG A 15 -23.07 -18.85 44.37
CA ARG A 15 -21.82 -18.24 44.91
C ARG A 15 -21.35 -17.17 43.92
N GLU A 16 -21.60 -15.93 44.28
CA GLU A 16 -21.19 -14.73 43.53
C GLU A 16 -19.72 -14.31 43.78
N GLY A 17 -18.94 -15.10 44.52
CA GLY A 17 -17.55 -14.78 44.90
C GLY A 17 -16.46 -15.49 44.10
N LEU A 18 -16.84 -16.39 43.18
CA LEU A 18 -15.87 -17.10 42.33
C LEU A 18 -15.41 -16.17 41.21
N LYS A 19 -14.15 -15.74 41.26
CA LYS A 19 -13.57 -14.96 40.16
C LYS A 19 -13.57 -15.83 38.89
N PRO A 20 -14.21 -15.40 37.79
CA PRO A 20 -14.16 -16.14 36.55
C PRO A 20 -12.70 -16.22 36.05
N SER A 21 -12.28 -17.40 35.61
CA SER A 21 -10.98 -17.59 34.97
C SER A 21 -11.07 -17.11 33.53
N VAL A 22 -10.61 -15.89 33.28
CA VAL A 22 -10.56 -15.27 31.95
C VAL A 22 -9.14 -14.78 31.71
N TYR A 23 -8.65 -14.89 30.47
CA TYR A 23 -7.37 -14.29 30.09
C TYR A 23 -7.47 -12.76 30.18
N ASP A 24 -6.61 -12.15 30.99
CA ASP A 24 -6.54 -10.70 31.15
C ASP A 24 -5.95 -9.99 29.91
N LYS A 25 -5.38 -10.71 28.94
CA LYS A 25 -4.80 -10.14 27.71
C LYS A 25 -5.72 -10.37 26.51
N ILE A 26 -6.03 -9.29 25.79
CA ILE A 26 -6.74 -9.36 24.51
C ILE A 26 -5.73 -9.71 23.42
N ILE A 27 -5.96 -10.83 22.74
CA ILE A 27 -5.17 -11.27 21.58
C ILE A 27 -5.76 -10.62 20.33
N LEU A 28 -4.93 -9.91 19.57
CA LEU A 28 -5.31 -9.31 18.31
C LEU A 28 -5.02 -10.30 17.18
N ILE A 29 -6.04 -10.63 16.39
CA ILE A 29 -5.95 -11.55 15.27
C ILE A 29 -6.16 -10.73 13.99
N GLY A 30 -5.14 -10.67 13.14
CA GLY A 30 -5.17 -9.94 11.88
C GLY A 30 -3.77 -9.77 11.29
N ALA A 31 -3.70 -9.37 10.03
CA ALA A 31 -2.46 -8.95 9.41
C ALA A 31 -2.00 -7.64 10.06
N ASP A 32 -0.92 -7.68 10.82
CA ASP A 32 -0.35 -6.51 11.49
C ASP A 32 0.99 -6.06 10.94
N GLU A 33 1.52 -6.79 9.96
CA GLU A 33 2.73 -6.45 9.23
C GLU A 33 2.41 -5.55 8.05
N THR A 34 3.25 -4.54 7.84
CA THR A 34 3.23 -3.64 6.68
C THR A 34 4.56 -3.77 5.94
N PRO A 35 4.73 -4.83 5.12
CA PRO A 35 6.01 -5.18 4.54
C PRO A 35 6.53 -4.11 3.58
N ILE A 36 5.68 -3.52 2.74
CA ILE A 36 6.10 -2.52 1.77
C ILE A 36 6.54 -1.25 2.48
N LEU A 37 5.72 -0.75 3.41
CA LEU A 37 6.05 0.45 4.18
C LEU A 37 7.37 0.29 4.95
N SER A 38 7.69 -0.93 5.38
CA SER A 38 8.95 -1.24 6.08
C SER A 38 10.17 -1.37 5.16
N MET A 39 9.97 -1.76 3.90
CA MET A 39 11.06 -2.02 2.94
C MET A 39 11.41 -0.79 2.09
N ILE A 40 10.47 0.13 1.88
CA ILE A 40 10.74 1.34 1.08
C ILE A 40 11.52 2.38 1.87
N GLY A 41 12.41 3.10 1.18
CA GLY A 41 13.08 4.27 1.75
C GLY A 41 12.11 5.46 1.87
N THR A 42 12.26 6.25 2.93
CA THR A 42 11.45 7.45 3.17
C THR A 42 12.31 8.72 3.11
N SER A 43 11.77 9.78 2.51
CA SER A 43 12.38 11.12 2.50
C SER A 43 11.33 12.19 2.80
N GLU A 44 11.76 13.30 3.41
CA GLU A 44 10.87 14.41 3.74
C GLU A 44 10.46 15.19 2.47
N VAL A 45 9.16 15.49 2.35
CA VAL A 45 8.59 16.34 1.30
C VAL A 45 7.90 17.52 1.97
N LYS A 46 8.22 18.75 1.55
CA LYS A 46 7.66 19.99 2.11
C LYS A 46 6.52 20.59 1.30
N GLY A 47 6.33 20.14 0.06
CA GLY A 47 5.29 20.62 -0.85
C GLY A 47 4.04 19.75 -0.85
N ILE A 48 2.94 20.31 -1.39
CA ILE A 48 1.72 19.53 -1.67
C ILE A 48 1.95 18.57 -2.85
N GLU A 49 2.83 18.97 -3.78
CA GLU A 49 3.31 18.13 -4.88
C GLU A 49 4.82 17.92 -4.73
N HIS A 50 5.28 16.70 -4.97
CA HIS A 50 6.70 16.38 -5.11
C HIS A 50 7.00 16.01 -6.56
N SER A 51 8.09 16.54 -7.11
CA SER A 51 8.51 16.21 -8.47
C SER A 51 10.00 15.94 -8.55
N TRP A 52 10.37 14.99 -9.40
CA TRP A 52 11.75 14.63 -9.69
C TRP A 52 11.97 14.58 -11.21
N LEU A 53 13.22 14.77 -11.62
CA LEU A 53 13.62 14.71 -13.02
C LEU A 53 14.35 13.40 -13.28
N THR A 54 14.02 12.74 -14.38
CA THR A 54 14.72 11.55 -14.87
C THR A 54 15.30 11.85 -16.24
N ASP A 55 16.57 11.51 -16.44
CA ASP A 55 17.23 11.60 -17.74
C ASP A 55 17.73 10.21 -18.16
N THR A 56 17.66 9.92 -19.45
CA THR A 56 17.99 8.61 -20.00
C THR A 56 19.13 8.72 -20.99
N LEU A 57 20.12 7.84 -20.87
CA LEU A 57 21.21 7.75 -21.83
C LEU A 57 20.74 7.02 -23.10
N ALA A 58 21.24 7.47 -24.26
CA ALA A 58 21.02 6.76 -25.51
C ALA A 58 21.71 5.38 -25.50
N ALA A 59 21.12 4.41 -26.19
CA ALA A 59 21.71 3.09 -26.34
C ALA A 59 23.09 3.17 -27.03
N PRO A 60 24.03 2.27 -26.70
CA PRO A 60 25.33 2.23 -27.36
C PRO A 60 25.15 1.96 -28.86
N LYS A 61 25.81 2.76 -29.69
CA LYS A 61 25.80 2.61 -31.15
C LYS A 61 27.22 2.52 -31.69
N LYS A 62 27.38 1.91 -32.88
CA LYS A 62 28.64 1.95 -33.61
C LYS A 62 28.96 3.41 -33.95
N ASN A 63 30.01 3.94 -33.32
CA ASN A 63 30.44 5.33 -33.48
C ASN A 63 31.76 5.42 -34.26
N ALA A 64 31.87 4.68 -35.36
CA ALA A 64 33.00 4.80 -36.28
C ALA A 64 32.72 5.99 -37.21
N GLN A 65 33.61 6.98 -37.20
CA GLN A 65 33.53 8.17 -38.03
C GLN A 65 34.70 8.20 -39.02
N LEU A 66 34.52 8.88 -40.16
CA LEU A 66 35.61 9.17 -41.10
C LEU A 66 36.54 10.23 -40.49
N GLU A 67 37.78 10.31 -40.97
CA GLU A 67 38.78 11.29 -40.49
C GLU A 67 38.28 12.74 -40.65
N ILE A 68 37.47 12.99 -41.68
CA ILE A 68 36.78 14.26 -41.91
C ILE A 68 35.30 13.96 -42.11
N SER A 69 34.47 14.32 -41.13
CA SER A 69 33.01 14.23 -41.20
C SER A 69 32.36 15.44 -40.53
N ASP A 70 31.25 15.91 -41.08
CA ASP A 70 30.44 16.97 -40.48
C ASP A 70 29.63 16.43 -39.29
N PHE A 71 29.34 17.28 -38.31
CA PHE A 71 28.60 16.91 -37.10
C PHE A 71 27.11 17.25 -37.26
N ASP A 72 26.30 16.28 -37.63
CA ASP A 72 24.84 16.41 -37.57
C ASP A 72 24.33 15.93 -36.19
N ASP A 73 24.13 16.88 -35.28
CA ASP A 73 23.53 16.62 -33.96
C ASP A 73 22.14 17.27 -33.86
N THR A 74 21.09 16.46 -34.06
CA THR A 74 19.68 16.83 -33.88
C THR A 74 19.13 16.36 -32.53
N ARG A 75 19.97 16.22 -31.50
CA ARG A 75 19.54 15.70 -30.20
C ARG A 75 18.58 16.67 -29.48
N LYS A 76 17.45 16.12 -29.03
CA LYS A 76 16.49 16.79 -28.14
C LYS A 76 16.78 16.44 -26.69
N SER A 77 16.36 17.32 -25.76
CA SER A 77 16.42 17.02 -24.33
C SER A 77 15.59 15.79 -23.99
N THR A 78 16.21 14.84 -23.29
CA THR A 78 15.57 13.60 -22.80
C THR A 78 15.03 13.72 -21.39
N VAL A 79 15.27 14.85 -20.71
CA VAL A 79 14.85 15.08 -19.32
C VAL A 79 13.32 15.08 -19.21
N GLN A 80 12.79 14.13 -18.43
CA GLN A 80 11.36 14.02 -18.13
C GLN A 80 11.09 14.43 -16.68
N LYS A 81 10.02 15.20 -16.46
CA LYS A 81 9.52 15.53 -15.12
C LYS A 81 8.42 14.55 -14.73
N THR A 82 8.59 13.89 -13.60
CA THR A 82 7.56 13.06 -12.96
C THR A 82 7.15 13.70 -11.63
N SER A 83 5.88 13.59 -11.26
CA SER A 83 5.39 14.12 -9.98
C SER A 83 4.38 13.21 -9.27
N ASN A 84 4.19 13.47 -7.98
CA ASN A 84 3.18 12.88 -7.11
C ASN A 84 2.58 13.93 -6.17
N ALA A 85 1.37 13.66 -5.67
CA ALA A 85 0.71 14.47 -4.66
C ALA A 85 0.89 13.88 -3.25
N THR A 86 0.87 14.74 -2.23
CA THR A 86 0.78 14.31 -0.82
C THR A 86 -0.68 14.07 -0.43
N GLN A 87 -0.90 13.08 0.45
CA GLN A 87 -2.21 12.70 0.97
C GLN A 87 -2.22 12.82 2.49
N ILE A 88 -3.37 13.20 3.04
CA ILE A 88 -3.60 13.26 4.48
C ILE A 88 -4.37 12.02 4.90
N PHE A 89 -3.77 11.21 5.77
CA PHE A 89 -4.41 10.06 6.37
C PHE A 89 -4.96 10.45 7.74
N THR A 90 -6.18 10.02 8.07
CA THR A 90 -6.80 10.27 9.38
C THR A 90 -7.43 8.99 9.92
N SER A 91 -7.10 8.61 11.15
CA SER A 91 -7.66 7.45 11.83
C SER A 91 -8.02 7.86 13.27
N PRO A 92 -9.26 8.33 13.51
CA PRO A 92 -9.64 8.87 14.81
C PRO A 92 -9.78 7.77 15.87
N VAL A 93 -9.35 8.08 17.09
CA VAL A 93 -9.55 7.26 18.30
C VAL A 93 -10.39 8.06 19.28
N SER A 94 -11.42 7.46 19.86
CA SER A 94 -12.20 8.07 20.93
C SER A 94 -12.55 7.04 22.00
N VAL A 95 -12.33 7.39 23.26
CA VAL A 95 -12.70 6.58 24.43
C VAL A 95 -13.26 7.51 25.50
N SER A 96 -14.41 7.17 26.09
CA SER A 96 -15.04 7.99 27.13
C SER A 96 -14.23 7.96 28.43
N ARG A 97 -14.27 9.06 29.20
CA ARG A 97 -13.57 9.16 30.49
C ARG A 97 -14.08 8.17 31.52
N SER A 98 -15.38 7.85 31.51
CA SER A 98 -15.95 6.82 32.39
C SER A 98 -15.44 5.43 32.05
N MET A 99 -15.32 5.09 30.75
CA MET A 99 -14.74 3.82 30.31
C MET A 99 -13.26 3.70 30.71
N GLN A 100 -12.50 4.81 30.67
CA GLN A 100 -11.11 4.84 31.11
C GLN A 100 -10.94 4.64 32.62
N ALA A 101 -11.96 4.94 33.41
CA ALA A 101 -11.94 4.78 34.88
C ALA A 101 -12.30 3.36 35.32
N VAL A 102 -13.04 2.61 34.50
CA VAL A 102 -13.44 1.23 34.79
C VAL A 102 -12.28 0.28 34.52
N ALA A 103 -12.08 -0.70 35.41
CA ALA A 103 -11.12 -1.77 35.19
C ALA A 103 -11.62 -2.69 34.06
N THR A 104 -10.93 -2.65 32.92
CA THR A 104 -11.21 -3.48 31.74
C THR A 104 -10.16 -4.57 31.58
N TYR A 105 -10.58 -5.71 31.01
CA TYR A 105 -9.64 -6.71 30.52
C TYR A 105 -8.76 -6.10 29.43
N GLY A 106 -7.48 -6.48 29.37
CA GLY A 106 -6.54 -5.95 28.39
C GLY A 106 -5.88 -4.62 28.78
N GLY A 107 -6.06 -4.14 30.01
CA GLY A 107 -5.47 -2.90 30.50
C GLY A 107 -6.27 -1.66 30.13
N LYS A 108 -5.60 -0.54 29.86
CA LYS A 108 -6.27 0.74 29.54
C LYS A 108 -6.78 0.75 28.10
N GLU A 109 -8.09 0.95 27.95
CA GLU A 109 -8.76 0.90 26.63
C GLU A 109 -8.22 1.93 25.63
N LEU A 110 -7.85 3.13 26.08
CA LEU A 110 -7.29 4.16 25.19
C LEU A 110 -5.98 3.72 24.55
N GLN A 111 -5.06 3.13 25.32
CA GLN A 111 -3.76 2.70 24.78
C GLN A 111 -3.93 1.55 23.79
N ARG A 112 -4.87 0.65 24.08
CA ARG A 112 -5.23 -0.46 23.20
C ARG A 112 -5.78 0.05 21.88
N GLU A 113 -6.77 0.93 21.92
CA GLU A 113 -7.38 1.49 20.71
C GLU A 113 -6.40 2.34 19.91
N VAL A 114 -5.55 3.15 20.55
CA VAL A 114 -4.46 3.88 19.86
C VAL A 114 -3.52 2.89 19.15
N THR A 115 -3.10 1.82 19.81
CA THR A 115 -2.20 0.82 19.21
C THR A 115 -2.85 0.12 18.02
N LYS A 116 -4.12 -0.26 18.16
CA LYS A 116 -4.91 -0.88 17.10
C LYS A 116 -5.06 0.07 15.90
N ARG A 117 -5.49 1.31 16.15
CA ARG A 117 -5.64 2.32 15.10
C ARG A 117 -4.32 2.68 14.42
N ALA A 118 -3.20 2.69 15.15
CA ALA A 118 -1.89 2.89 14.54
C ALA A 118 -1.53 1.78 13.55
N LYS A 119 -1.89 0.52 13.85
CA LYS A 119 -1.70 -0.61 12.90
C LYS A 119 -2.60 -0.45 11.68
N GLU A 120 -3.89 -0.17 11.88
CA GLU A 120 -4.85 0.09 10.79
C GLU A 120 -4.39 1.26 9.90
N HIS A 121 -3.90 2.34 10.51
CA HIS A 121 -3.40 3.51 9.79
C HIS A 121 -2.21 3.19 8.88
N LYS A 122 -1.31 2.30 9.31
CA LYS A 122 -0.21 1.84 8.45
C LYS A 122 -0.72 0.99 7.28
N LEU A 123 -1.74 0.16 7.50
CA LEU A 123 -2.39 -0.59 6.42
C LEU A 123 -3.07 0.35 5.42
N ASP A 124 -3.72 1.42 5.88
CA ASP A 124 -4.33 2.44 5.01
C ASP A 124 -3.26 3.13 4.14
N ILE A 125 -2.07 3.40 4.69
CA ILE A 125 -0.93 3.95 3.94
C ILE A 125 -0.46 2.98 2.85
N GLU A 126 -0.31 1.69 3.17
CA GLU A 126 0.07 0.69 2.15
C GLU A 126 -0.99 0.53 1.07
N TYR A 127 -2.26 0.56 1.46
CA TYR A 127 -3.38 0.50 0.53
C TYR A 127 -3.34 1.66 -0.47
N ALA A 128 -3.03 2.88 0.00
CA ALA A 128 -2.82 4.04 -0.86
C ALA A 128 -1.54 3.94 -1.71
N LEU A 129 -0.46 3.34 -1.18
CA LEU A 129 0.78 3.12 -1.93
C LEU A 129 0.61 2.18 -3.12
N PHE A 130 -0.33 1.22 -3.02
CA PHE A 130 -0.74 0.43 -4.18
C PHE A 130 -1.63 1.19 -5.17
N GLY A 131 -2.17 2.35 -4.78
CA GLY A 131 -3.10 3.15 -5.58
C GLY A 131 -4.52 2.59 -5.57
N LEU A 132 -4.92 1.86 -4.52
CA LEU A 132 -6.24 1.26 -4.40
C LEU A 132 -7.26 2.25 -3.79
N GLY A 133 -8.55 1.99 -3.97
CA GLY A 133 -9.64 2.79 -3.39
C GLY A 133 -10.02 4.07 -4.12
N ARG A 134 -9.41 4.35 -5.28
CA ARG A 134 -9.64 5.57 -6.08
C ARG A 134 -10.67 5.36 -7.20
N HIS A 135 -10.98 4.10 -7.51
CA HIS A 135 -11.98 3.71 -8.50
C HIS A 135 -12.76 2.47 -8.02
N ALA A 136 -14.00 2.30 -8.49
CA ALA A 136 -14.83 1.13 -8.18
C ALA A 136 -14.20 -0.20 -8.64
N ASN A 137 -13.40 -0.14 -9.71
CA ASN A 137 -12.61 -1.26 -10.20
C ASN A 137 -11.14 -1.12 -9.76
N ALA A 138 -10.67 -2.03 -8.90
CA ALA A 138 -9.29 -2.05 -8.42
C ALA A 138 -8.25 -2.07 -9.55
N LYS A 139 -8.53 -2.79 -10.65
CA LYS A 139 -7.65 -2.89 -11.81
C LYS A 139 -7.45 -1.56 -12.55
N GLN A 140 -8.40 -0.62 -12.39
CA GLN A 140 -8.30 0.74 -12.92
C GLN A 140 -7.74 1.72 -11.89
N SER A 141 -8.10 1.53 -10.61
CA SER A 141 -7.63 2.36 -9.48
C SER A 141 -6.11 2.50 -9.45
N VAL A 142 -5.38 1.38 -9.61
CA VAL A 142 -3.91 1.32 -9.52
C VAL A 142 -3.19 2.18 -10.57
N PHE A 143 -3.87 2.57 -11.65
CA PHE A 143 -3.32 3.38 -12.74
C PHE A 143 -3.80 4.84 -12.75
N MET A 144 -4.50 5.28 -11.71
CA MET A 144 -4.95 6.66 -11.64
C MET A 144 -3.79 7.61 -11.36
N ALA A 145 -3.73 8.69 -12.13
CA ALA A 145 -2.77 9.78 -11.94
C ALA A 145 -2.95 10.45 -10.56
N PRO A 146 -1.92 11.09 -9.99
CA PRO A 146 -2.06 11.76 -8.70
C PRO A 146 -3.07 12.90 -8.79
N THR A 147 -3.87 13.08 -7.75
CA THR A 147 -4.83 14.20 -7.63
C THR A 147 -4.27 15.20 -6.63
N ILE A 148 -3.95 16.41 -7.09
CA ILE A 148 -3.49 17.49 -6.21
C ILE A 148 -4.68 18.01 -5.40
N ARG A 149 -4.48 18.17 -4.10
CA ARG A 149 -5.51 18.70 -3.20
C ARG A 149 -5.88 20.13 -3.57
N THR A 150 -7.18 20.42 -3.55
CA THR A 150 -7.75 21.78 -3.65
C THR A 150 -8.61 22.05 -2.41
N ASP A 151 -9.21 23.23 -2.33
CA ASP A 151 -10.12 23.58 -1.22
C ASP A 151 -11.39 22.71 -1.18
N THR A 152 -11.74 22.05 -2.29
CA THR A 152 -12.96 21.24 -2.45
C THR A 152 -12.69 19.77 -2.74
N THR A 153 -11.45 19.39 -3.07
CA THR A 153 -11.07 18.04 -3.45
C THR A 153 -9.88 17.55 -2.63
N ALA A 154 -10.00 16.38 -2.01
CA ALA A 154 -8.90 15.76 -1.28
C ALA A 154 -7.73 15.40 -2.22
N GLY A 155 -6.51 15.50 -1.70
CA GLY A 155 -5.31 15.06 -2.41
C GLY A 155 -5.15 13.55 -2.30
N GLU A 156 -4.90 12.90 -3.43
CA GLU A 156 -4.70 11.45 -3.50
C GLU A 156 -3.39 11.16 -4.24
N MET A 157 -2.51 10.40 -3.61
CA MET A 157 -1.26 10.00 -4.25
C MET A 157 -1.50 8.94 -5.33
N ALA A 158 -0.64 8.92 -6.35
CA ALA A 158 -0.58 7.80 -7.28
C ALA A 158 0.16 6.62 -6.66
N GLY A 159 -0.31 5.41 -6.96
CA GLY A 159 0.29 4.17 -6.50
C GLY A 159 1.49 3.74 -7.34
N MET A 160 2.22 2.73 -6.86
CA MET A 160 3.40 2.20 -7.53
C MET A 160 3.15 1.76 -8.98
N PHE A 161 2.01 1.12 -9.27
CA PHE A 161 1.68 0.64 -10.63
C PHE A 161 1.56 1.76 -11.65
N TYR A 162 1.10 2.95 -11.26
CA TYR A 162 1.06 4.12 -12.13
C TYR A 162 2.47 4.51 -12.61
N TYR A 163 3.45 4.48 -11.71
CA TYR A 163 4.85 4.79 -12.04
C TYR A 163 5.52 3.67 -12.84
N VAL A 164 5.25 2.40 -12.51
CA VAL A 164 5.74 1.24 -13.27
C VAL A 164 5.19 1.25 -14.71
N ALA A 165 3.99 1.80 -14.93
CA ALA A 165 3.42 1.95 -16.27
C ALA A 165 4.17 2.99 -17.16
N LYS A 166 5.13 3.76 -16.62
CA LYS A 166 5.97 4.73 -17.37
C LYS A 166 5.17 5.62 -18.35
N GLY A 167 3.99 6.10 -17.93
CA GLY A 167 3.12 6.96 -18.73
C GLY A 167 2.27 6.26 -19.80
N ALA A 168 2.32 4.93 -19.91
CA ALA A 168 1.46 4.19 -20.81
C ALA A 168 -0.01 4.28 -20.38
N GLY A 169 -0.86 4.84 -21.25
CA GLY A 169 -2.30 5.01 -21.01
C GLY A 169 -3.15 3.79 -21.39
N THR A 170 -2.64 2.93 -22.28
CA THR A 170 -3.37 1.81 -22.87
C THR A 170 -2.53 0.54 -22.85
N TRP A 171 -3.20 -0.60 -22.92
CA TRP A 171 -2.58 -1.90 -23.11
C TRP A 171 -2.22 -2.10 -24.59
N SER A 172 -1.00 -2.54 -24.86
CA SER A 172 -0.53 -2.92 -26.20
C SER A 172 0.29 -4.20 -26.08
N ALA A 173 -0.08 -5.22 -26.87
CA ALA A 173 0.57 -6.54 -26.86
C ALA A 173 0.75 -7.13 -25.43
N GLY A 174 -0.25 -7.01 -24.56
CA GLY A 174 -0.19 -7.52 -23.19
C GLY A 174 0.61 -6.68 -22.20
N LYS A 175 1.08 -5.49 -22.61
CA LYS A 175 1.88 -4.61 -21.76
C LYS A 175 1.27 -3.22 -21.65
N ARG A 176 1.40 -2.63 -20.47
CA ARG A 176 1.15 -1.22 -20.19
C ARG A 176 2.38 -0.66 -19.48
N GLY A 177 3.31 -0.12 -20.27
CA GLY A 177 4.66 0.20 -19.78
C GLY A 177 5.37 -1.07 -19.34
N ASN A 178 5.89 -1.07 -18.11
CA ASN A 178 6.51 -2.26 -17.52
C ASN A 178 5.51 -3.19 -16.82
N VAL A 179 4.22 -2.84 -16.80
CA VAL A 179 3.18 -3.71 -16.24
C VAL A 179 2.74 -4.69 -17.33
N VAL A 180 2.70 -5.98 -16.99
CA VAL A 180 2.33 -7.05 -17.92
C VAL A 180 1.01 -7.69 -17.48
N ALA A 181 0.13 -7.92 -18.44
CA ALA A 181 -1.13 -8.62 -18.23
C ALA A 181 -1.00 -10.08 -18.65
N PHE A 182 -1.32 -10.96 -17.71
CA PHE A 182 -1.54 -12.37 -17.96
C PHE A 182 -3.02 -12.62 -17.65
N ASP A 183 -3.83 -12.61 -18.69
CA ASP A 183 -5.25 -12.93 -18.70
C ASP A 183 -5.65 -13.28 -20.14
N SER A 184 -6.82 -13.87 -20.35
CA SER A 184 -7.29 -14.27 -21.68
C SER A 184 -7.35 -13.11 -22.69
N THR A 185 -7.45 -11.87 -22.20
CA THR A 185 -7.57 -10.64 -22.99
C THR A 185 -6.32 -9.77 -23.00
N ASN A 186 -5.25 -10.17 -22.33
CA ASN A 186 -3.97 -9.46 -22.24
C ASN A 186 -4.12 -7.96 -21.85
N ASN A 187 -5.05 -7.65 -20.96
CA ASN A 187 -5.34 -6.28 -20.51
C ASN A 187 -5.97 -6.21 -19.10
N TRP A 188 -5.84 -7.29 -18.32
CA TRP A 188 -6.48 -7.51 -17.01
C TRP A 188 -8.01 -7.47 -17.00
N SER A 189 -8.72 -7.33 -18.13
CA SER A 189 -10.19 -7.38 -18.15
C SER A 189 -10.77 -8.80 -18.15
N GLY A 190 -9.94 -9.80 -18.44
CA GLY A 190 -10.29 -11.20 -18.59
C GLY A 190 -10.28 -11.99 -17.29
N THR A 191 -10.39 -13.30 -17.43
CA THR A 191 -10.36 -14.24 -16.30
C THR A 191 -8.97 -14.32 -15.71
N GLU A 192 -8.89 -14.41 -14.39
CA GLU A 192 -7.64 -14.54 -13.64
C GLU A 192 -6.92 -15.84 -14.04
N THR A 193 -5.66 -15.72 -14.45
CA THR A 193 -4.80 -16.86 -14.70
C THR A 193 -3.91 -17.14 -13.50
N VAL A 194 -3.67 -18.42 -13.22
CA VAL A 194 -2.73 -18.85 -12.17
C VAL A 194 -1.33 -18.42 -12.56
N LEU A 195 -0.58 -17.89 -11.59
CA LEU A 195 0.83 -17.55 -11.78
C LEU A 195 1.65 -18.85 -11.90
N THR A 196 2.19 -19.11 -13.09
CA THR A 196 3.09 -20.23 -13.37
C THR A 196 4.54 -19.77 -13.40
N GLU A 197 5.48 -20.72 -13.31
CA GLU A 197 6.91 -20.45 -13.41
C GLU A 197 7.29 -19.85 -14.78
N GLU A 198 6.62 -20.26 -15.85
CA GLU A 198 6.79 -19.69 -17.19
C GLU A 198 6.43 -18.20 -17.25
N ILE A 199 5.33 -17.81 -16.60
CA ILE A 199 4.90 -16.41 -16.47
C ILE A 199 5.96 -15.62 -15.68
N LEU A 200 6.46 -16.19 -14.58
CA LEU A 200 7.51 -15.57 -13.77
C LEU A 200 8.80 -15.36 -14.57
N HIS A 201 9.28 -16.37 -15.30
CA HIS A 201 10.46 -16.25 -16.16
C HIS A 201 10.28 -15.18 -17.24
N THR A 202 9.09 -15.10 -17.84
CA THR A 202 8.76 -14.05 -18.81
C THR A 202 8.84 -12.66 -18.17
N LEU A 203 8.34 -12.49 -16.94
CA LEU A 203 8.45 -11.24 -16.20
C LEU A 203 9.91 -10.88 -15.87
N LEU A 204 10.71 -11.84 -15.42
CA LEU A 204 12.12 -11.64 -15.10
C LEU A 204 12.94 -11.28 -16.35
N GLN A 205 12.69 -11.93 -17.48
CA GLN A 205 13.32 -11.60 -18.75
C GLN A 205 12.99 -10.16 -19.18
N ASN A 206 11.73 -9.74 -19.04
CA ASN A 206 11.33 -8.37 -19.35
C ASN A 206 12.06 -7.34 -18.46
N ILE A 207 12.28 -7.65 -17.18
CA ILE A 207 13.05 -6.76 -16.29
C ILE A 207 14.50 -6.68 -16.75
N TYR A 208 15.12 -7.83 -17.06
CA TYR A 208 16.49 -7.89 -17.55
C TYR A 208 16.69 -7.11 -18.85
N ASP A 209 15.78 -7.24 -19.82
CA ASP A 209 15.89 -6.58 -21.12
C ASP A 209 15.72 -5.06 -21.04
N VAL A 210 14.97 -4.57 -20.06
CA VAL A 210 14.65 -3.14 -19.91
C VAL A 210 15.70 -2.39 -19.06
N GLY A 211 16.42 -3.10 -18.16
CA GLY A 211 17.44 -2.51 -17.30
C GLY A 211 16.86 -1.68 -16.16
#